data_AF-A0A954W093-F1
#
_entry.id   AF-A0A954W093-F1
#
_cell.length_a   1.000
_cell.length_b   1.000
_cell.length_c   1.000
_cell.angle_alpha   90.00
_cell.angle_beta   90.00
_cell.angle_gamma   90.00
#
_symmetry.space_group_name_H-M   'P 1'
#
loop_
_entity.id
_entity.type
_entity.pdbx_description
1 polymer ?
#
loop_
_entity_poly.entity_id
_entity_poly.type
_entity_poly.pdbx_seq_one_letter_code
_entity_poly.pdbx_strand_id
1 'polypeptide(L)'
;MNGKKTPRRCQAKTRRMALKLQQTNTESIESATHMTKENNTPKRAEVAVDIAGIPANLKARDQWMCWRYQSGRKMPVDAKTGNADKSNDPDTWATFEVAAERMESDASLSGIAFVFTADDPFTGVDLDSCRDPKTGQLANWASEIVNAFDSYCEVSPSGSGVKLICLAKKPAKSRCQYKVDEEGTSSKAAQIEIYDHKRFWCITGKVVSGFENITNEQQPLDELVEKLTPPPRGASSDKPNVKPIEPIADPVVSHSASKTTFERMLESARRYAAKVEP
;
A
#
# COMPACT_ATOMS: atom_id res chain seq x y z
N MET A 1 74.38 63.16 -4.73
CA MET A 1 73.42 63.68 -5.73
C MET A 1 73.16 62.59 -6.77
N ASN A 2 71.89 62.36 -7.10
CA ASN A 2 71.32 61.57 -8.21
C ASN A 2 71.88 60.14 -8.41
N GLY A 3 71.18 59.05 -8.14
CA GLY A 3 69.80 58.72 -8.50
C GLY A 3 69.81 57.81 -9.73
N LYS A 4 69.34 56.56 -9.58
CA LYS A 4 68.57 55.80 -10.59
C LYS A 4 68.18 54.41 -10.05
N LYS A 5 66.87 54.18 -10.02
CA LYS A 5 66.19 52.89 -9.74
C LYS A 5 66.38 51.94 -10.93
N THR A 6 66.35 50.63 -10.68
CA THR A 6 65.58 49.67 -11.51
C THR A 6 65.24 48.39 -10.71
N PRO A 7 64.12 47.71 -11.03
CA PRO A 7 63.48 46.75 -10.15
C PRO A 7 63.72 45.30 -10.59
N ARG A 8 63.81 44.35 -9.65
CA ARG A 8 63.66 42.92 -9.97
C ARG A 8 62.70 42.24 -9.00
N ARG A 9 61.44 42.27 -9.42
CA ARG A 9 60.36 41.34 -9.09
C ARG A 9 60.76 39.95 -9.62
N CYS A 10 61.27 39.07 -8.77
CA CYS A 10 61.19 37.62 -8.98
C CYS A 10 61.59 36.92 -7.68
N GLN A 11 60.62 36.37 -6.96
CA GLN A 11 60.70 35.35 -5.89
C GLN A 11 59.55 35.53 -4.88
N ALA A 12 58.30 35.54 -5.35
CA ALA A 12 57.13 35.40 -4.48
C ALA A 12 55.89 34.87 -5.23
N LYS A 13 56.09 34.03 -6.27
CA LYS A 13 54.98 33.44 -7.03
C LYS A 13 55.06 31.93 -7.24
N THR A 14 56.00 31.23 -6.60
CA THR A 14 56.14 29.76 -6.75
C THR A 14 55.97 28.98 -5.44
N ARG A 15 55.39 29.60 -4.40
CA ARG A 15 55.04 28.91 -3.14
C ARG A 15 53.58 29.06 -2.70
N ARG A 16 52.74 29.71 -3.51
CA ARG A 16 51.29 29.89 -3.21
C ARG A 16 50.34 29.05 -4.07
N MET A 17 50.86 28.25 -5.01
CA MET A 17 50.06 27.26 -5.75
C MET A 17 50.24 25.82 -5.23
N ALA A 18 51.34 25.48 -4.56
CA ALA A 18 51.52 24.15 -4.00
C ALA A 18 50.72 23.91 -2.70
N LEU A 19 50.39 24.96 -1.93
CA LEU A 19 49.56 24.81 -0.73
C LEU A 19 48.05 24.83 -1.02
N LYS A 20 47.63 25.30 -2.20
CA LYS A 20 46.22 25.37 -2.60
C LYS A 20 45.74 24.12 -3.36
N LEU A 21 46.66 23.27 -3.81
CA LEU A 21 46.35 21.95 -4.37
C LEU A 21 46.36 20.81 -3.34
N GLN A 22 46.88 21.05 -2.13
CA GLN A 22 46.81 20.08 -1.03
C GLN A 22 45.61 20.30 -0.10
N GLN A 23 45.01 21.49 -0.07
CA GLN A 23 43.80 21.75 0.72
C GLN A 23 42.49 21.39 -0.02
N THR A 24 42.46 21.48 -1.36
CA THR A 24 41.26 21.10 -2.14
C THR A 24 41.09 19.59 -2.32
N ASN A 25 42.15 18.81 -2.05
CA ASN A 25 42.10 17.34 -2.13
C ASN A 25 41.73 16.67 -0.79
N THR A 26 41.82 17.36 0.35
CA THR A 26 41.31 16.83 1.63
C THR A 26 39.82 17.06 1.77
N GLU A 27 39.29 18.20 1.34
CA GLU A 27 37.85 18.49 1.41
C GLU A 27 37.01 17.64 0.44
N SER A 28 37.60 17.18 -0.67
CA SER A 28 36.93 16.27 -1.62
C SER A 28 36.99 14.80 -1.21
N ILE A 29 37.88 14.40 -0.30
CA ILE A 29 38.02 13.00 0.16
C ILE A 29 37.26 12.75 1.47
N GLU A 30 37.06 13.76 2.32
CA GLU A 30 36.19 13.65 3.49
C GLU A 30 34.68 13.63 3.13
N SER A 31 34.30 14.23 1.99
CA SER A 31 32.92 14.16 1.48
C SER A 31 32.60 12.82 0.77
N ALA A 32 33.62 12.06 0.35
CA ALA A 32 33.46 10.83 -0.42
C ALA A 32 33.60 9.52 0.39
N THR A 33 33.77 9.60 1.73
CA THR A 33 33.91 8.42 2.61
C THR A 33 32.76 8.24 3.60
N HIS A 34 31.65 8.97 3.43
CA HIS A 34 30.41 8.79 4.18
C HIS A 34 29.18 8.54 3.28
N MET A 35 29.36 7.77 2.20
CA MET A 35 28.27 6.92 1.69
C MET A 35 28.34 5.58 2.41
N THR A 36 28.17 5.62 3.73
CA THR A 36 27.90 4.41 4.51
C THR A 36 26.50 3.94 4.12
N LYS A 37 26.43 2.70 3.63
CA LYS A 37 25.24 1.91 3.36
C LYS A 37 24.03 2.39 4.17
N GLU A 38 23.09 3.04 3.49
CA GLU A 38 21.79 3.34 4.08
C GLU A 38 21.15 2.03 4.56
N ASN A 39 20.89 2.03 5.87
CA ASN A 39 19.79 1.34 6.54
C ASN A 39 19.86 -0.18 6.64
N ASN A 40 20.68 -0.66 7.58
CA ASN A 40 20.42 -1.93 8.27
C ASN A 40 19.67 -1.69 9.59
N THR A 41 18.77 -0.71 9.63
CA THR A 41 17.81 -0.57 10.74
C THR A 41 16.87 -1.76 10.66
N PRO A 42 16.70 -2.57 11.71
CA PRO A 42 15.72 -3.65 11.69
C PRO A 42 14.35 -3.06 11.37
N LYS A 43 13.70 -3.56 10.31
CA LYS A 43 12.30 -3.22 10.02
C LYS A 43 11.49 -3.49 11.28
N ARG A 44 10.87 -2.45 11.83
CA ARG A 44 9.92 -2.51 12.93
C ARG A 44 8.54 -2.12 12.39
N ALA A 45 7.48 -2.52 13.08
CA ALA A 45 6.18 -1.93 12.85
C ALA A 45 6.27 -0.45 13.28
N GLU A 46 5.96 0.46 12.36
CA GLU A 46 5.92 1.90 12.64
C GLU A 46 4.55 2.33 13.15
N VAL A 47 3.52 1.55 12.82
CA VAL A 47 2.13 1.78 13.26
C VAL A 47 1.80 0.84 14.40
N ALA A 48 1.41 1.42 15.55
CA ALA A 48 0.88 0.66 16.68
C ALA A 48 -0.50 0.07 16.36
N VAL A 49 -0.81 -1.09 16.94
CA VAL A 49 -2.12 -1.71 16.79
C VAL A 49 -3.16 -0.92 17.60
N ASP A 50 -4.26 -0.55 16.95
CA ASP A 50 -5.46 0.03 17.53
C ASP A 50 -6.60 -1.00 17.48
N ILE A 51 -6.75 -1.77 18.56
CA ILE A 51 -7.76 -2.82 18.67
C ILE A 51 -9.18 -2.28 18.46
N ALA A 52 -9.46 -1.03 18.85
CA ALA A 52 -10.80 -0.46 18.75
C ALA A 52 -11.23 -0.28 17.29
N GLY A 53 -10.28 0.03 16.41
CA GLY A 53 -10.51 0.20 14.97
C GLY A 53 -10.61 -1.09 14.16
N ILE A 54 -10.51 -2.27 14.79
CA ILE A 54 -10.67 -3.55 14.10
C ILE A 54 -12.16 -3.93 14.01
N PRO A 55 -12.69 -4.21 12.80
CA PRO A 55 -14.10 -4.56 12.59
C PRO A 55 -14.58 -5.80 13.36
N ALA A 56 -15.80 -5.74 13.89
CA ALA A 56 -16.39 -6.81 14.69
C ALA A 56 -16.56 -8.13 13.92
N ASN A 57 -16.83 -8.06 12.61
CA ASN A 57 -16.96 -9.23 11.74
C ASN A 57 -15.64 -9.98 11.53
N LEU A 58 -14.48 -9.32 11.63
CA LEU A 58 -13.17 -9.98 11.67
C LEU A 58 -12.89 -10.56 13.06
N LYS A 59 -13.21 -9.82 14.13
CA LYS A 59 -13.02 -10.29 15.52
C LYS A 59 -13.80 -11.56 15.82
N ALA A 60 -14.97 -11.71 15.21
CA ALA A 60 -15.86 -12.87 15.38
C ALA A 60 -15.33 -14.19 14.79
N ARG A 61 -14.12 -14.23 14.21
CA ARG A 61 -13.52 -15.42 13.61
C ARG A 61 -12.36 -15.94 14.45
N ASP A 62 -12.24 -17.25 14.55
CA ASP A 62 -11.12 -17.93 15.23
C ASP A 62 -9.92 -18.10 14.27
N GLN A 63 -9.52 -17.01 13.64
CA GLN A 63 -8.52 -16.96 12.56
C GLN A 63 -7.38 -15.98 12.89
N TRP A 64 -7.13 -15.76 14.18
CA TRP A 64 -6.14 -14.78 14.65
C TRP A 64 -4.83 -15.44 15.06
N MET A 65 -3.75 -14.72 14.80
CA MET A 65 -2.39 -15.05 15.23
C MET A 65 -1.71 -13.78 15.74
N CYS A 66 -0.55 -13.94 16.40
CA CYS A 66 0.38 -12.84 16.58
C CYS A 66 1.42 -12.85 15.45
N TRP A 67 2.23 -11.80 15.35
CA TRP A 67 3.40 -11.80 14.47
C TRP A 67 4.53 -10.96 15.06
N ARG A 68 5.75 -11.24 14.59
CA ARG A 68 6.95 -10.44 14.92
C ARG A 68 7.84 -10.26 13.71
N TYR A 69 8.66 -9.22 13.71
CA TYR A 69 9.78 -9.14 12.77
C TYR A 69 10.91 -10.07 13.17
N GLN A 70 11.33 -10.91 12.23
CA GLN A 70 12.51 -11.76 12.37
C GLN A 70 13.29 -11.73 11.06
N SER A 71 14.57 -11.33 11.11
CA SER A 71 15.44 -11.22 9.94
C SER A 71 14.81 -10.43 8.77
N GLY A 72 14.14 -9.32 9.10
CA GLY A 72 13.48 -8.43 8.12
C GLY A 72 12.16 -8.94 7.55
N ARG A 73 11.65 -10.09 8.03
CA ARG A 73 10.38 -10.71 7.58
C ARG A 73 9.36 -10.71 8.69
N LYS A 74 8.08 -10.61 8.32
CA LYS A 74 6.94 -10.77 9.23
C LYS A 74 6.70 -12.26 9.44
N MET A 75 6.98 -12.75 10.63
CA MET A 75 6.82 -14.17 10.98
C MET A 75 5.57 -14.35 11.85
N PRO A 76 4.67 -15.28 11.49
CA PRO A 76 3.51 -15.59 12.31
C PRO A 76 3.95 -16.29 13.61
N VAL A 77 3.19 -16.04 14.67
CA VAL A 77 3.40 -16.59 16.01
C VAL A 77 2.04 -17.10 16.50
N ASP A 78 1.99 -18.35 16.93
CA ASP A 78 0.79 -18.90 17.58
C ASP A 78 0.53 -18.13 18.88
N ALA A 79 -0.64 -17.50 18.98
CA ALA A 79 -1.00 -16.68 20.12
C ALA A 79 -1.11 -17.50 21.41
N LYS A 80 -1.49 -18.78 21.31
CA LYS A 80 -1.68 -19.67 22.46
C LYS A 80 -0.34 -20.01 23.10
N THR A 81 0.63 -20.44 22.28
CA THR A 81 1.93 -20.94 22.77
C THR A 81 3.07 -19.91 22.76
N GLY A 82 2.96 -18.84 21.97
CA GLY A 82 4.03 -17.85 21.78
C GLY A 82 5.16 -18.28 20.83
N ASN A 83 5.03 -19.46 20.22
CA ASN A 83 6.03 -20.02 19.31
C ASN A 83 5.80 -19.58 17.87
N ALA A 84 6.88 -19.56 17.09
CA ALA A 84 6.77 -19.37 15.64
C ALA A 84 6.04 -20.57 15.02
N ASP A 85 5.12 -20.30 14.11
CA ASP A 85 4.27 -21.36 13.55
C ASP A 85 3.92 -21.15 12.06
N LYS A 86 3.09 -22.02 11.50
CA LYS A 86 2.64 -21.97 10.12
C LYS A 86 1.27 -21.30 10.03
N SER A 87 1.20 -20.21 9.29
CA SER A 87 -0.06 -19.46 9.11
C SER A 87 -1.16 -20.22 8.36
N ASN A 88 -0.87 -21.37 7.77
CA ASN A 88 -1.83 -22.19 7.02
C ASN A 88 -2.32 -23.42 7.79
N ASP A 89 -2.00 -23.52 9.08
CA ASP A 89 -2.45 -24.59 9.96
C ASP A 89 -3.50 -24.06 10.94
N PRO A 90 -4.79 -24.44 10.81
CA PRO A 90 -5.87 -23.96 11.68
C PRO A 90 -5.65 -24.21 13.17
N ASP A 91 -4.92 -25.26 13.54
CA ASP A 91 -4.62 -25.58 14.93
C ASP A 91 -3.69 -24.54 15.59
N THR A 92 -3.09 -23.67 14.80
CA THR A 92 -2.18 -22.59 15.24
C THR A 92 -2.90 -21.25 15.39
N TRP A 93 -4.18 -21.17 14.99
CA TRP A 93 -4.99 -19.97 15.08
C TRP A 93 -5.71 -19.91 16.43
N ALA A 94 -6.18 -18.71 16.78
CA ALA A 94 -6.86 -18.43 18.02
C ALA A 94 -8.04 -17.47 17.80
N THR A 95 -8.82 -17.25 18.86
CA THR A 95 -9.80 -16.15 18.91
C THR A 95 -9.07 -14.80 18.90
N PHE A 96 -9.82 -13.74 18.58
CA PHE A 96 -9.29 -12.38 18.64
C PHE A 96 -8.74 -12.03 20.02
N GLU A 97 -9.48 -12.37 21.09
CA GLU A 97 -9.15 -12.02 22.46
C GLU A 97 -7.83 -12.65 22.90
N VAL A 98 -7.61 -13.93 22.55
CA VAL A 98 -6.35 -14.64 22.86
C VAL A 98 -5.16 -13.99 22.14
N ALA A 99 -5.33 -13.59 20.87
CA ALA A 99 -4.27 -12.91 20.13
C ALA A 99 -3.99 -11.49 20.67
N ALA A 100 -5.03 -10.75 21.06
CA ALA A 100 -4.90 -9.42 21.66
C ALA A 100 -4.21 -9.48 23.02
N GLU A 101 -4.65 -10.36 23.93
CA GLU A 101 -4.04 -10.55 25.25
C GLU A 101 -2.58 -10.99 25.13
N ARG A 102 -2.28 -11.90 24.18
CA ARG A 102 -0.90 -12.30 23.91
C ARG A 102 -0.05 -11.13 23.45
N MET A 103 -0.53 -10.34 22.49
CA MET A 103 0.17 -9.14 22.01
C MET A 103 0.45 -8.14 23.14
N GLU A 104 -0.50 -7.92 24.05
CA GLU A 104 -0.34 -7.01 25.18
C GLU A 104 0.66 -7.53 26.22
N SER A 105 0.68 -8.85 26.46
CA SER A 105 1.55 -9.48 27.46
C SER A 105 2.99 -9.74 26.98
N ASP A 106 3.24 -9.83 25.67
CA ASP A 106 4.55 -10.14 25.09
C ASP A 106 5.08 -8.98 24.21
N ALA A 107 5.93 -8.15 24.81
CA ALA A 107 6.56 -7.00 24.15
C ALA A 107 7.51 -7.38 22.99
N SER A 108 7.83 -8.66 22.78
CA SER A 108 8.61 -9.11 21.62
C SER A 108 7.78 -9.19 20.33
N LEU A 109 6.45 -9.14 20.45
CA LEU A 109 5.53 -9.18 19.33
C LEU A 109 5.43 -7.81 18.65
N SER A 110 5.20 -7.83 17.35
CA SER A 110 5.01 -6.63 16.53
C SER A 110 3.53 -6.31 16.27
N GLY A 111 2.63 -7.27 16.52
CA GLY A 111 1.19 -7.06 16.45
C GLY A 111 0.41 -8.36 16.29
N ILE A 112 -0.83 -8.22 15.84
CA ILE A 112 -1.73 -9.34 15.50
C ILE A 112 -1.93 -9.47 13.99
N ALA A 113 -2.37 -10.65 13.59
CA ALA A 113 -2.57 -11.04 12.21
C ALA A 113 -3.87 -11.83 12.04
N PHE A 114 -4.50 -11.65 10.89
CA PHE A 114 -5.72 -12.35 10.50
C PHE A 114 -5.44 -13.27 9.31
N VAL A 115 -5.93 -14.50 9.35
CA VAL A 115 -5.73 -15.50 8.29
C VAL A 115 -6.95 -15.57 7.37
N PHE A 116 -6.75 -15.32 6.08
CA PHE A 116 -7.80 -15.51 5.07
C PHE A 116 -7.90 -16.98 4.66
N THR A 117 -9.13 -17.50 4.65
CA THR A 117 -9.47 -18.87 4.25
C THR A 117 -10.49 -18.89 3.12
N ALA A 118 -10.55 -20.01 2.38
CA ALA A 118 -11.44 -20.12 1.21
C ALA A 118 -12.93 -19.99 1.55
N ASP A 119 -13.30 -20.33 2.78
CA ASP A 119 -14.69 -20.29 3.28
C ASP A 119 -15.08 -18.89 3.79
N ASP A 120 -14.13 -17.97 3.92
CA ASP A 120 -14.41 -16.60 4.36
C ASP A 120 -15.10 -15.78 3.27
N PRO A 121 -16.02 -14.88 3.62
CA PRO A 121 -16.58 -13.95 2.64
C PRO A 121 -15.61 -12.81 2.31
N PHE A 122 -14.41 -12.79 2.90
CA PHE A 122 -13.49 -11.65 2.87
C PHE A 122 -12.49 -11.73 1.72
N THR A 123 -12.30 -10.63 1.02
CA THR A 123 -11.14 -10.40 0.15
C THR A 123 -10.37 -9.19 0.65
N GLY A 124 -9.05 -9.34 0.76
CA GLY A 124 -8.12 -8.27 1.03
C GLY A 124 -7.52 -7.68 -0.25
N VAL A 125 -7.43 -6.35 -0.32
CA VAL A 125 -6.63 -5.60 -1.32
C VAL A 125 -5.53 -4.78 -0.62
N ASP A 126 -4.25 -5.14 -0.82
CA ASP A 126 -3.08 -4.51 -0.18
C ASP A 126 -2.44 -3.54 -1.18
N LEU A 127 -2.29 -2.28 -0.77
CA LEU A 127 -1.71 -1.21 -1.59
C LEU A 127 -0.39 -0.77 -0.95
N ASP A 128 0.71 -1.27 -1.53
CA ASP A 128 2.06 -1.02 -1.03
C ASP A 128 2.63 0.31 -1.52
N SER A 129 3.41 0.96 -0.65
CA SER A 129 4.17 2.19 -0.96
C SER A 129 3.33 3.33 -1.56
N CYS A 130 2.08 3.45 -1.12
CA CYS A 130 1.11 4.41 -1.65
C CYS A 130 0.72 5.53 -0.69
N ARG A 131 1.27 5.55 0.54
CA ARG A 131 0.92 6.51 1.59
C ARG A 131 2.15 7.23 2.11
N ASP A 132 2.09 8.55 2.21
CA ASP A 132 3.09 9.32 2.96
C ASP A 132 2.90 9.08 4.47
N PRO A 133 3.89 8.51 5.19
CA PRO A 133 3.75 8.23 6.62
C PRO A 133 3.52 9.48 7.49
N LYS A 134 4.03 10.64 7.07
CA LYS A 134 3.98 11.90 7.82
C LYS A 134 2.66 12.64 7.59
N THR A 135 2.23 12.75 6.34
CA THR A 135 1.02 13.53 5.99
C THR A 135 -0.24 12.67 5.94
N GLY A 136 -0.08 11.36 5.73
CA GLY A 136 -1.18 10.43 5.49
C GLY A 136 -1.80 10.52 4.11
N GLN A 137 -1.26 11.36 3.22
CA GLN A 137 -1.72 11.50 1.85
C GLN A 137 -1.49 10.20 1.07
N LEU A 138 -2.50 9.78 0.32
CA LEU A 138 -2.41 8.65 -0.60
C LEU A 138 -1.98 9.13 -1.99
N ALA A 139 -1.22 8.30 -2.69
CA ALA A 139 -1.03 8.42 -4.13
C ALA A 139 -2.38 8.37 -4.86
N ASN A 140 -2.49 9.04 -5.99
CA ASN A 140 -3.78 9.20 -6.70
C ASN A 140 -4.41 7.84 -7.05
N TRP A 141 -3.63 6.91 -7.60
CA TRP A 141 -4.12 5.57 -7.95
C TRP A 141 -4.65 4.79 -6.73
N ALA A 142 -4.02 4.97 -5.56
CA ALA A 142 -4.47 4.30 -4.35
C ALA A 142 -5.72 4.95 -3.78
N SER A 143 -5.81 6.29 -3.84
CA SER A 143 -7.02 7.04 -3.47
C SER A 143 -8.21 6.64 -4.34
N GLU A 144 -8.01 6.49 -5.67
CA GLU A 144 -9.06 6.01 -6.58
C GLU A 144 -9.58 4.63 -6.18
N ILE A 145 -8.69 3.68 -5.87
CA ILE A 145 -9.07 2.33 -5.45
C ILE A 145 -9.79 2.38 -4.10
N VAL A 146 -9.27 3.11 -3.12
CA VAL A 146 -9.87 3.20 -1.78
C VAL A 146 -11.29 3.77 -1.85
N ASN A 147 -11.49 4.85 -2.62
CA ASN A 147 -12.81 5.45 -2.79
C ASN A 147 -13.77 4.57 -3.61
N ALA A 148 -13.26 3.75 -4.54
CA ALA A 148 -14.10 2.86 -5.33
C ALA A 148 -14.65 1.69 -4.51
N PHE A 149 -13.90 1.21 -3.52
CA PHE A 149 -14.34 0.12 -2.64
C PHE A 149 -15.20 0.59 -1.47
N ASP A 150 -15.05 1.82 -0.96
CA ASP A 150 -15.86 2.32 0.18
C ASP A 150 -15.98 1.34 1.38
N SER A 151 -14.94 0.53 1.58
CA SER A 151 -14.89 -0.54 2.57
C SER A 151 -13.73 -0.33 3.52
N TYR A 152 -13.68 -1.14 4.58
CA TYR A 152 -12.67 -1.08 5.63
C TYR A 152 -11.27 -0.88 5.08
N CYS A 153 -10.61 0.19 5.51
CA CYS A 153 -9.27 0.52 5.08
C CYS A 153 -8.41 0.89 6.29
N GLU A 154 -7.26 0.23 6.45
CA GLU A 154 -6.32 0.51 7.52
C GLU A 154 -4.92 0.83 7.00
N VAL A 155 -4.18 1.62 7.77
CA VAL A 155 -2.76 1.89 7.52
C VAL A 155 -1.96 0.62 7.78
N SER A 156 -1.13 0.21 6.83
CA SER A 156 -0.24 -0.95 6.96
C SER A 156 0.76 -0.80 8.11
N PRO A 157 1.35 -1.90 8.63
CA PRO A 157 2.33 -1.83 9.72
C PRO A 157 3.56 -0.96 9.43
N SER A 158 3.94 -0.76 8.17
CA SER A 158 5.06 0.12 7.79
C SER A 158 4.68 1.59 7.70
N GLY A 159 3.39 1.95 7.82
CA GLY A 159 2.90 3.32 7.67
C GLY A 159 2.84 3.84 6.23
N SER A 160 3.52 3.17 5.29
CA SER A 160 3.73 3.59 3.90
C SER A 160 2.73 3.04 2.89
N GLY A 161 1.85 2.13 3.31
CA GLY A 161 0.79 1.53 2.48
C GLY A 161 -0.51 1.42 3.25
N VAL A 162 -1.57 0.98 2.59
CA VAL A 162 -2.90 0.73 3.19
C VAL A 162 -3.45 -0.62 2.76
N LYS A 163 -4.30 -1.21 3.60
CA LYS A 163 -4.97 -2.49 3.31
C LYS A 163 -6.46 -2.31 3.38
N LEU A 164 -7.15 -2.76 2.33
CA LEU A 164 -8.60 -2.85 2.29
C LEU A 164 -9.07 -4.27 2.58
N ILE A 165 -10.20 -4.41 3.27
CA ILE A 165 -10.89 -5.68 3.42
C ILE A 165 -12.37 -5.45 3.10
N CYS A 166 -12.93 -6.29 2.23
CA CYS A 166 -14.32 -6.20 1.75
C CYS A 166 -14.99 -7.58 1.74
N LEU A 167 -16.32 -7.61 1.67
CA LEU A 167 -17.08 -8.82 1.33
C LEU A 167 -17.08 -8.97 -0.19
N ALA A 168 -16.30 -9.92 -0.69
CA ALA A 168 -16.20 -10.23 -2.11
C ALA A 168 -15.46 -11.55 -2.29
N LYS A 169 -15.60 -12.16 -3.48
CA LYS A 169 -14.81 -13.31 -3.91
C LYS A 169 -13.92 -12.90 -5.07
N LYS A 170 -12.62 -13.13 -4.90
CA LYS A 170 -11.63 -12.88 -5.94
C LYS A 170 -11.93 -13.75 -7.17
N PRO A 171 -12.00 -13.18 -8.39
CA PRO A 171 -12.23 -13.95 -9.60
C PRO A 171 -11.25 -15.11 -9.73
N ALA A 172 -11.75 -16.31 -10.01
CA ALA A 172 -10.92 -17.50 -10.12
C ALA A 172 -9.83 -17.32 -11.19
N LYS A 173 -8.61 -17.81 -10.91
CA LYS A 173 -7.44 -17.74 -11.80
C LYS A 173 -6.87 -16.33 -12.07
N SER A 174 -7.44 -15.28 -11.49
CA SER A 174 -6.80 -13.95 -11.51
C SER A 174 -5.46 -13.97 -10.78
N ARG A 175 -4.55 -13.07 -11.14
CA ARG A 175 -3.26 -12.93 -10.43
C ARG A 175 -3.49 -12.41 -9.01
N CYS A 176 -2.50 -12.57 -8.15
CA CYS A 176 -2.55 -12.02 -6.79
C CYS A 176 -1.70 -10.77 -6.62
N GLN A 177 -0.80 -10.46 -7.55
CA GLN A 177 0.19 -9.40 -7.41
C GLN A 177 0.33 -8.65 -8.73
N TYR A 178 0.25 -7.33 -8.66
CA TYR A 178 0.30 -6.41 -9.79
C TYR A 178 1.24 -5.26 -9.46
N LYS A 179 2.25 -5.02 -10.30
CA LYS A 179 3.15 -3.88 -10.14
C LYS A 179 2.48 -2.62 -10.66
N VAL A 180 2.68 -1.51 -9.96
CA VAL A 180 2.21 -0.20 -10.39
C VAL A 180 3.41 0.57 -10.95
N ASP A 181 3.36 0.85 -12.24
CA ASP A 181 4.37 1.66 -12.93
C ASP A 181 3.84 3.10 -13.02
N GLU A 182 4.09 3.92 -12.00
CA GLU A 182 3.73 5.35 -12.00
C GLU A 182 4.97 6.23 -12.07
N GLU A 183 4.94 7.20 -12.98
CA GLU A 183 6.00 8.19 -13.16
C GLU A 183 6.15 9.04 -11.89
N GLY A 184 7.34 9.05 -11.28
CA GLY A 184 7.60 9.78 -10.03
C GLY A 184 7.44 8.96 -8.74
N THR A 185 6.91 7.73 -8.80
CA THR A 185 7.14 6.77 -7.70
C THR A 185 8.56 6.22 -7.83
N SER A 186 9.32 6.17 -6.73
CA SER A 186 10.65 5.56 -6.76
C SER A 186 10.51 4.08 -7.11
N SER A 187 10.81 3.79 -8.37
CA SER A 187 10.68 2.49 -9.02
C SER A 187 11.16 1.33 -8.12
N LYS A 188 10.24 0.35 -7.91
CA LYS A 188 10.37 -1.04 -7.40
C LYS A 188 9.45 -1.42 -6.22
N ALA A 189 8.77 -0.48 -5.55
CA ALA A 189 8.00 -0.80 -4.34
C ALA A 189 6.46 -0.71 -4.46
N ALA A 190 5.90 0.08 -5.38
CA ALA A 190 4.45 0.22 -5.52
C ALA A 190 3.83 -1.04 -6.13
N GLN A 191 2.89 -1.64 -5.39
CA GLN A 191 2.29 -2.91 -5.74
C GLN A 191 0.86 -2.99 -5.21
N ILE A 192 0.01 -3.69 -5.96
CA ILE A 192 -1.32 -4.09 -5.52
C ILE A 192 -1.30 -5.61 -5.32
N GLU A 193 -1.69 -6.07 -4.13
CA GLU A 193 -1.94 -7.50 -3.89
C GLU A 193 -3.41 -7.78 -3.58
N ILE A 194 -3.93 -8.90 -4.07
CA ILE A 194 -5.32 -9.31 -3.87
C ILE A 194 -5.35 -10.77 -3.42
N TYR A 195 -5.92 -11.04 -2.23
CA TYR A 195 -6.10 -12.39 -1.71
C TYR A 195 -7.43 -12.54 -0.99
N ASP A 196 -8.07 -13.66 -1.21
CA ASP A 196 -9.26 -14.14 -0.51
C ASP A 196 -8.97 -15.41 0.31
N HIS A 197 -7.75 -15.96 0.25
CA HIS A 197 -7.28 -17.11 1.05
C HIS A 197 -5.75 -17.26 1.01
N LYS A 198 -5.20 -18.23 1.78
CA LYS A 198 -3.77 -18.68 1.79
C LYS A 198 -2.74 -17.70 2.36
N ARG A 199 -3.16 -16.52 2.81
CA ARG A 199 -2.29 -15.50 3.39
C ARG A 199 -2.83 -15.11 4.75
N PHE A 200 -1.92 -14.87 5.69
CA PHE A 200 -2.21 -14.04 6.85
C PHE A 200 -1.80 -12.61 6.54
N TRP A 201 -2.56 -11.66 7.06
CA TRP A 201 -2.22 -10.24 7.00
C TRP A 201 -2.01 -9.68 8.40
N CYS A 202 -0.96 -8.89 8.56
CA CYS A 202 -0.72 -8.13 9.78
C CYS A 202 -1.73 -6.98 9.86
N ILE A 203 -2.63 -7.06 10.84
CA ILE A 203 -3.72 -6.11 11.06
C ILE A 203 -3.25 -5.04 12.04
N THR A 204 -3.54 -3.77 11.73
CA THR A 204 -3.19 -2.66 12.61
C THR A 204 -4.40 -2.07 13.30
N GLY A 205 -5.60 -2.16 12.73
CA GLY A 205 -6.76 -1.42 13.24
C GLY A 205 -6.61 0.11 13.12
N LYS A 206 -5.52 0.61 12.54
CA LYS A 206 -5.31 2.05 12.36
C LYS A 206 -6.09 2.52 11.15
N VAL A 207 -7.37 2.79 11.36
CA VAL A 207 -8.33 3.10 10.30
C VAL A 207 -7.98 4.37 9.55
N VAL A 208 -8.14 4.34 8.23
CA VAL A 208 -8.19 5.54 7.38
C VAL A 208 -9.57 6.17 7.56
N SER A 209 -9.63 7.39 8.07
CA SER A 209 -10.88 8.07 8.42
C SER A 209 -11.92 8.01 7.30
N GLY A 210 -13.14 7.57 7.64
CA GLY A 210 -14.25 7.39 6.70
C GLY A 210 -14.39 5.97 6.15
N PHE A 211 -13.46 5.07 6.46
CA PHE A 211 -13.43 3.68 5.97
C PHE A 211 -13.41 2.68 7.13
N GLU A 212 -14.28 2.85 8.12
CA GLU A 212 -14.34 2.04 9.34
C GLU A 212 -15.02 0.68 9.14
N ASN A 213 -15.89 0.55 8.13
CA ASN A 213 -16.80 -0.58 8.00
C ASN A 213 -16.46 -1.45 6.79
N ILE A 214 -16.58 -2.78 6.95
CA ILE A 214 -16.50 -3.71 5.82
C ILE A 214 -17.84 -3.69 5.07
N THR A 215 -17.79 -3.46 3.76
CA THR A 215 -18.95 -3.41 2.84
C THR A 215 -18.86 -4.50 1.76
N ASN A 216 -19.89 -4.64 0.92
CA ASN A 216 -19.95 -5.64 -0.16
C ASN A 216 -19.48 -5.02 -1.48
N GLU A 217 -18.31 -5.45 -1.95
CA GLU A 217 -17.58 -4.79 -3.03
C GLU A 217 -17.19 -5.75 -4.16
N GLN A 218 -18.09 -6.68 -4.50
CA GLN A 218 -17.85 -7.61 -5.60
C GLN A 218 -17.62 -6.86 -6.93
N GLN A 219 -18.44 -5.86 -7.25
CA GLN A 219 -18.31 -5.12 -8.50
C GLN A 219 -17.00 -4.33 -8.58
N PRO A 220 -16.63 -3.48 -7.58
CA PRO A 220 -15.33 -2.81 -7.60
C PRO A 220 -14.14 -3.76 -7.65
N LEU A 221 -14.23 -4.94 -7.02
CA LEU A 221 -13.18 -5.96 -7.10
C LEU A 221 -13.04 -6.52 -8.52
N ASP A 222 -14.15 -6.84 -9.17
CA ASP A 222 -14.15 -7.37 -10.54
C ASP A 222 -13.59 -6.33 -11.52
N GLU A 223 -14.03 -5.07 -11.41
CA GLU A 223 -13.53 -3.94 -12.23
C GLU A 223 -12.04 -3.70 -12.01
N LEU A 224 -11.56 -3.77 -10.76
CA LEU A 224 -10.13 -3.65 -10.46
C LEU A 224 -9.33 -4.79 -11.09
N VAL A 225 -9.77 -6.04 -10.94
CA VAL A 225 -9.07 -7.21 -11.51
C VAL A 225 -9.04 -7.14 -13.04
N GLU A 226 -10.13 -6.71 -13.67
CA GLU A 226 -10.19 -6.50 -15.12
C GLU A 226 -9.19 -5.43 -15.55
N LYS A 227 -9.19 -4.25 -14.92
CA LYS A 227 -8.28 -3.14 -15.23
C LYS A 227 -6.81 -3.54 -15.08
N LEU A 228 -6.48 -4.36 -14.08
CA LEU A 228 -5.11 -4.80 -13.80
C LEU A 228 -4.64 -5.97 -14.67
N THR A 229 -5.55 -6.66 -15.35
CA THR A 229 -5.21 -7.82 -16.18
C THR A 229 -5.00 -7.38 -17.63
N PRO A 230 -3.75 -7.39 -18.15
CA PRO A 230 -3.52 -7.01 -19.53
C PRO A 230 -4.24 -7.97 -20.48
N PRO A 231 -4.78 -7.48 -21.62
CA PRO A 231 -5.41 -8.34 -22.60
C PRO A 231 -4.40 -9.38 -23.13
N PRO A 232 -4.86 -10.57 -23.53
CA PRO A 232 -3.98 -11.59 -24.12
C PRO A 232 -3.20 -11.01 -25.29
N ARG A 233 -1.88 -11.26 -25.33
CA ARG A 233 -1.04 -10.88 -26.48
C ARG A 233 -1.60 -11.53 -27.74
N GLY A 234 -2.11 -10.71 -28.67
CA GLY A 234 -2.63 -11.15 -29.97
C GLY A 234 -4.15 -11.08 -30.15
N ALA A 235 -4.91 -10.55 -29.19
CA ALA A 235 -6.32 -10.23 -29.46
C ALA A 235 -6.42 -8.98 -30.35
N SER A 236 -6.72 -9.16 -31.64
CA SER A 236 -7.33 -8.10 -32.44
C SER A 236 -8.66 -7.73 -31.81
N SER A 237 -9.02 -6.44 -31.85
CA SER A 237 -10.32 -5.95 -31.41
C SER A 237 -11.43 -6.34 -32.41
N ASP A 238 -11.63 -7.63 -32.62
CA ASP A 238 -12.83 -8.13 -33.28
C ASP A 238 -13.87 -8.39 -32.20
N LYS A 239 -14.80 -7.44 -32.07
CA LYS A 239 -15.97 -7.60 -31.21
C LYS A 239 -16.73 -8.85 -31.65
N PRO A 240 -16.96 -9.86 -30.78
CA PRO A 240 -17.82 -10.96 -31.13
C PRO A 240 -19.24 -10.44 -31.32
N ASN A 241 -19.82 -10.71 -32.49
CA ASN A 241 -21.23 -10.49 -32.79
C ASN A 241 -22.06 -11.51 -31.98
N VAL A 242 -22.33 -11.17 -30.72
CA VAL A 242 -23.27 -11.93 -29.89
C VAL A 242 -24.68 -11.51 -30.32
N LYS A 243 -25.42 -12.44 -30.91
CA LYS A 243 -26.84 -12.23 -31.22
C LYS A 243 -27.61 -11.96 -29.92
N PRO A 244 -28.58 -11.02 -29.92
CA PRO A 244 -29.36 -10.70 -28.73
C PRO A 244 -30.05 -11.94 -28.16
N ILE A 245 -29.85 -12.20 -26.87
CA ILE A 245 -30.68 -13.14 -26.12
C ILE A 245 -31.99 -12.40 -25.83
N GLU A 246 -33.11 -12.97 -26.25
CA GLU A 246 -34.43 -12.39 -26.00
C GLU A 246 -34.74 -12.34 -24.49
N PRO A 247 -35.36 -11.25 -24.00
CA PRO A 247 -35.59 -11.05 -22.58
C PRO A 247 -36.68 -11.99 -22.05
N ILE A 248 -36.39 -12.65 -20.93
CA ILE A 248 -37.41 -13.30 -20.11
C ILE A 248 -38.19 -12.18 -19.41
N ALA A 249 -39.50 -12.15 -19.62
CA ALA A 249 -40.39 -11.13 -19.08
C ALA A 249 -40.50 -11.21 -17.55
N ASP A 250 -40.17 -10.11 -16.86
CA ASP A 250 -40.53 -9.91 -15.46
C ASP A 250 -42.00 -9.44 -15.33
N PRO A 251 -42.69 -9.79 -14.22
CA PRO A 251 -44.01 -9.26 -13.96
C PRO A 251 -43.93 -7.77 -13.59
N VAL A 252 -44.81 -7.02 -14.24
CA VAL A 252 -45.00 -5.58 -14.15
C VAL A 252 -45.16 -5.09 -12.71
N VAL A 253 -44.28 -4.18 -12.29
CA VAL A 253 -44.60 -3.13 -11.31
C VAL A 253 -44.16 -1.79 -11.88
N SER A 254 -45.15 -0.99 -12.28
CA SER A 254 -45.01 0.43 -12.58
C SER A 254 -44.59 1.22 -11.33
N HIS A 255 -43.67 2.19 -11.45
CA HIS A 255 -43.92 3.62 -11.25
C HIS A 255 -42.64 4.47 -11.40
N SER A 256 -42.77 5.50 -12.24
CA SER A 256 -42.05 6.79 -12.33
C SER A 256 -40.52 6.87 -12.33
N ALA A 257 -40.03 7.50 -13.40
CA ALA A 257 -38.66 7.94 -13.58
C ALA A 257 -38.20 8.91 -12.46
N SER A 258 -37.10 8.56 -11.80
CA SER A 258 -36.28 9.48 -11.02
C SER A 258 -34.82 9.23 -11.40
N LYS A 259 -34.14 10.25 -11.92
CA LYS A 259 -32.71 10.18 -12.27
C LYS A 259 -31.89 9.83 -11.02
N THR A 260 -31.08 8.79 -11.12
CA THR A 260 -30.18 8.33 -10.06
C THR A 260 -29.19 9.41 -9.66
N THR A 261 -28.77 9.39 -8.39
CA THR A 261 -27.81 10.33 -7.79
C THR A 261 -26.48 10.36 -8.54
N PHE A 262 -26.10 9.23 -9.15
CA PHE A 262 -24.89 9.05 -9.96
C PHE A 262 -24.91 9.88 -11.27
N GLU A 263 -26.02 9.88 -12.00
CA GLU A 263 -26.19 10.69 -13.22
C GLU A 263 -26.18 12.19 -12.89
N ARG A 264 -26.74 12.59 -11.74
CA ARG A 264 -26.68 13.99 -11.26
C ARG A 264 -25.27 14.43 -10.88
N MET A 265 -24.45 13.53 -10.32
CA MET A 265 -23.05 13.81 -9.99
C MET A 265 -22.18 13.95 -11.26
N LEU A 266 -22.36 13.05 -12.24
CA LEU A 266 -21.65 13.12 -13.53
C LEU A 266 -22.00 14.38 -14.33
N GLU A 267 -23.28 14.78 -14.32
CA GLU A 267 -23.71 15.99 -15.01
C GLU A 267 -23.20 17.28 -14.35
N SER A 268 -23.04 17.27 -13.01
CA SER A 268 -22.46 18.39 -12.26
C SER A 268 -20.94 18.50 -12.46
N ALA A 269 -20.22 17.38 -12.53
CA ALA A 269 -18.79 17.34 -12.84
C ALA A 269 -18.49 17.82 -14.27
N ARG A 270 -19.32 17.42 -15.25
CA ARG A 270 -19.20 17.89 -16.65
C ARG A 270 -19.46 19.40 -16.80
N ARG A 271 -20.40 19.97 -16.03
CA ARG A 271 -20.67 21.42 -16.02
C ARG A 271 -19.59 22.25 -15.35
N TYR A 272 -18.87 21.68 -14.39
CA TYR A 272 -17.74 22.34 -13.75
C TYR A 272 -16.52 22.37 -14.68
N ALA A 273 -16.22 21.26 -15.36
CA ALA A 273 -15.13 21.20 -16.34
C ALA A 273 -15.31 22.17 -17.52
N ALA A 274 -16.55 22.42 -17.97
CA ALA A 274 -16.84 23.36 -19.06
C ALA A 274 -16.77 24.85 -18.66
N LYS A 275 -16.54 25.19 -17.39
CA LYS A 275 -16.44 26.57 -16.88
C LYS A 275 -15.02 27.01 -16.52
N VAL A 276 -14.05 26.10 -16.57
CA VAL A 276 -12.70 26.32 -16.00
C VAL A 276 -11.59 26.34 -17.06
N GLU A 277 -11.92 26.30 -18.35
CA GLU A 277 -10.96 26.70 -19.40
C GLU A 277 -11.22 28.16 -19.82
N PRO A 278 -10.19 29.03 -19.84
CA PRO A 278 -10.26 30.38 -20.40
C PRO A 278 -10.35 30.38 -21.93
#